data_AF-K7MT83-F1
#
_entry.id   AF-K7MT83-F1
#
_cell.length_a   1.000
_cell.length_b   1.000
_cell.length_c   1.000
_cell.angle_alpha   90.00
_cell.angle_beta   90.00
_cell.angle_gamma   90.00
#
_symmetry.space_group_name_H-M   'P 1'
#
loop_
_entity.id
_entity.type
_entity.pdbx_description
1 polymer ?
#
loop_
_entity_poly.entity_id
_entity_poly.type
_entity_poly.pdbx_seq_one_letter_code
_entity_poly.pdbx_strand_id
1 'polypeptide(L)'
;MCEEGEVYAWGWKECVPSGKVITDFITVGSLQKDIAGKQSSSIAEQDSHHDNKKVGDEVVKRRKITFSRQDSDSQASGDEFFTVSPSLVTLGNGVKITSVSLGGRHTLALSDVGQVWGWGYGGEGQLGLGSRVKMVSSPHLIPCIESAGKDKSSAFHQGSGAGAQGSNVTGSYVMDISCGGRHSVVITDAGALLTFGWGLYGQCGQGNNVDQLRPTLVPSLLGTRVEKIAAGLWHTLCVTVNGQIYAFGGNQFGQLGTGTDQPETSPRQLDASRFENKHSSIVSCGARHSALLTDDGHLFTWGWNKYGQLGLGDSVDRNIPGQVSIAGCRPRNVACGWWHTLLLGDKTV
;
A
#
# COMPACT_ATOMS: atom_id res chain seq x y z
N MET A 1 -28.93 -11.13 -6.19
CA MET A 1 -28.23 -10.28 -7.16
C MET A 1 -27.49 -9.25 -6.34
N CYS A 2 -26.18 -9.11 -6.49
CA CYS A 2 -25.46 -7.98 -5.86
C CYS A 2 -25.87 -6.70 -6.60
N GLU A 3 -26.04 -5.61 -5.88
CA GLU A 3 -26.20 -4.30 -6.51
C GLU A 3 -24.85 -3.84 -7.11
N GLU A 4 -24.92 -3.03 -8.17
CA GLU A 4 -23.72 -2.50 -8.80
C GLU A 4 -22.94 -1.61 -7.80
N GLY A 5 -21.70 -1.99 -7.52
CA GLY A 5 -20.81 -1.23 -6.64
C GLY A 5 -20.79 -1.66 -5.17
N GLU A 6 -21.44 -2.77 -4.80
CA GLU A 6 -21.33 -3.35 -3.46
C GLU A 6 -19.95 -4.01 -3.21
N VAL A 7 -19.44 -3.89 -1.98
CA VAL A 7 -18.22 -4.57 -1.52
C VAL A 7 -18.57 -5.57 -0.43
N TYR A 8 -18.00 -6.77 -0.52
CA TYR A 8 -18.12 -7.80 0.50
C TYR A 8 -16.72 -8.13 1.04
N ALA A 9 -16.62 -8.34 2.35
CA ALA A 9 -15.38 -8.70 3.03
C ALA A 9 -15.53 -9.99 3.84
N TRP A 10 -14.46 -10.78 3.91
CA TRP A 10 -14.35 -11.99 4.73
C TRP A 10 -12.88 -12.19 5.12
N GLY A 11 -12.61 -13.15 6.02
CA GLY A 11 -11.28 -13.46 6.52
C GLY A 11 -11.06 -13.00 7.95
N TRP A 12 -9.83 -12.64 8.29
CA TRP A 12 -9.47 -12.21 9.63
C TRP A 12 -10.32 -11.00 10.06
N LYS A 13 -10.87 -11.04 11.27
CA LYS A 13 -11.77 -10.01 11.81
C LYS A 13 -11.15 -8.61 11.81
N GLU A 14 -9.82 -8.49 11.87
CA GLU A 14 -9.12 -7.21 11.72
C GLU A 14 -9.28 -6.58 10.33
N CYS A 15 -9.52 -7.38 9.29
CA CYS A 15 -9.71 -6.90 7.90
C CYS A 15 -11.18 -6.85 7.48
N VAL A 16 -12.11 -7.31 8.33
CA VAL A 16 -13.54 -7.34 8.03
C VAL A 16 -14.23 -6.22 8.81
N PRO A 17 -14.79 -5.21 8.12
CA PRO A 17 -15.49 -4.12 8.80
C PRO A 17 -16.62 -4.61 9.69
N SER A 18 -16.65 -4.15 10.94
CA SER A 18 -17.83 -4.32 11.80
C SER A 18 -18.88 -3.28 11.38
N GLY A 19 -20.12 -3.69 11.11
CA GLY A 19 -21.21 -2.84 10.62
C GLY A 19 -21.72 -1.73 11.55
N LYS A 20 -20.89 -1.23 12.48
CA LYS A 20 -21.19 -0.04 13.29
C LYS A 20 -20.62 1.19 12.58
N VAL A 21 -21.47 1.89 11.83
CA VAL A 21 -21.15 3.23 11.30
C VAL A 21 -21.05 4.19 12.49
N ILE A 22 -19.86 4.75 12.74
CA ILE A 22 -19.69 5.88 13.67
C ILE A 22 -19.95 7.15 12.86
N THR A 23 -21.13 7.74 13.01
CA THR A 23 -21.40 9.12 12.61
C THR A 23 -20.94 10.05 13.73
N ASP A 24 -19.71 10.58 13.64
CA ASP A 24 -19.31 11.71 14.49
C ASP A 24 -19.89 12.99 13.91
N PHE A 25 -20.92 13.49 14.56
CA PHE A 25 -21.47 14.83 14.36
C PHE A 25 -20.46 15.87 14.84
N ILE A 26 -19.98 16.70 13.92
CA ILE A 26 -19.48 18.03 14.27
C ILE A 26 -20.71 18.85 14.66
N THR A 27 -20.94 19.04 15.96
CA THR A 27 -21.81 20.10 16.46
C THR A 27 -21.04 20.89 17.51
N VAL A 28 -20.74 22.12 17.13
CA VAL A 28 -20.24 23.21 17.96
C VAL A 28 -21.33 23.59 18.98
N GLY A 29 -21.01 23.63 20.28
CA GLY A 29 -21.80 24.42 21.23
C GLY A 29 -21.95 23.90 22.67
N SER A 30 -21.34 24.66 23.59
CA SER A 30 -21.69 24.85 25.01
C SER A 30 -21.17 23.86 26.08
N LEU A 31 -20.11 24.34 26.75
CA LEU A 31 -19.89 24.40 28.21
C LEU A 31 -20.98 23.78 29.13
N GLN A 32 -20.58 22.81 29.97
CA GLN A 32 -20.74 22.96 31.43
C GLN A 32 -19.75 22.08 32.22
N LYS A 33 -19.22 22.68 33.28
CA LYS A 33 -18.25 22.20 34.26
C LYS A 33 -18.95 21.28 35.28
N ASP A 34 -18.30 20.21 35.73
CA ASP A 34 -18.49 19.69 37.09
C ASP A 34 -17.20 19.09 37.66
N ILE A 35 -16.99 19.35 38.95
CA ILE A 35 -15.79 19.12 39.77
C ILE A 35 -16.13 18.12 40.89
N ALA A 36 -15.15 17.29 41.29
CA ALA A 36 -14.94 16.57 42.58
C ALA A 36 -14.87 15.03 42.42
N GLY A 37 -13.95 14.27 43.04
CA GLY A 37 -12.86 14.56 43.97
C GLY A 37 -12.18 13.27 44.49
N LYS A 38 -11.03 13.44 45.18
CA LYS A 38 -10.33 12.55 46.16
C LYS A 38 -9.70 11.22 45.64
N GLN A 39 -8.37 11.02 45.62
CA GLN A 39 -7.33 10.88 46.68
C GLN A 39 -7.12 9.45 47.26
N SER A 40 -5.94 8.85 47.01
CA SER A 40 -5.05 8.05 47.92
C SER A 40 -4.01 7.24 47.07
N SER A 41 -2.72 7.64 47.03
CA SER A 41 -1.55 7.21 47.84
C SER A 41 -1.12 5.73 47.62
N SER A 42 -0.09 5.42 46.82
CA SER A 42 1.38 5.46 47.05
C SER A 42 1.95 4.10 47.52
N ILE A 43 2.99 3.60 46.84
CA ILE A 43 4.25 3.03 47.40
C ILE A 43 5.22 2.83 46.23
N ALA A 44 6.46 3.25 46.44
CA ALA A 44 7.61 3.16 45.54
C ALA A 44 8.69 2.30 46.19
N GLU A 45 9.52 1.62 45.39
CA GLU A 45 10.88 1.20 45.78
C GLU A 45 11.83 1.33 44.57
N GLN A 46 13.02 1.88 44.86
CA GLN A 46 14.13 2.22 43.97
C GLN A 46 15.28 1.23 44.16
N ASP A 47 16.08 0.97 43.11
CA ASP A 47 17.56 0.96 43.09
C ASP A 47 18.03 0.68 41.64
N SER A 48 18.80 1.51 40.89
CA SER A 48 20.19 2.01 41.03
C SER A 48 21.24 0.88 40.86
N HIS A 49 22.35 0.91 40.09
CA HIS A 49 23.15 1.90 39.36
C HIS A 49 24.12 1.17 38.34
N HIS A 50 24.62 1.94 37.36
CA HIS A 50 26.00 1.95 36.80
C HIS A 50 26.38 1.49 35.36
N ASP A 51 27.28 2.32 34.82
CA ASP A 51 27.75 2.58 33.44
C ASP A 51 28.91 1.71 32.92
N ASN A 52 29.04 1.61 31.59
CA ASN A 52 30.14 2.18 30.75
C ASN A 52 30.53 1.34 29.51
N LYS A 53 30.29 1.93 28.31
CA LYS A 53 31.22 2.21 27.18
C LYS A 53 32.22 1.13 26.68
N LYS A 54 32.01 0.57 25.46
CA LYS A 54 32.90 0.62 24.25
C LYS A 54 32.62 -0.52 23.23
N VAL A 55 32.40 -0.10 21.96
CA VAL A 55 32.88 -0.61 20.65
C VAL A 55 33.04 -2.12 20.40
N GLY A 56 32.41 -2.64 19.34
CA GLY A 56 32.86 -3.85 18.62
C GLY A 56 31.78 -4.65 17.87
N ASP A 57 31.84 -4.61 16.54
CA ASP A 57 31.51 -5.62 15.52
C ASP A 57 30.13 -6.31 15.37
N GLU A 58 29.83 -6.53 14.09
CA GLU A 58 28.69 -7.18 13.45
C GLU A 58 28.30 -8.56 14.03
N VAL A 59 27.00 -8.84 14.17
CA VAL A 59 26.42 -10.16 13.84
C VAL A 59 24.95 -10.00 13.44
N VAL A 60 24.64 -10.26 12.17
CA VAL A 60 23.28 -10.51 11.67
C VAL A 60 22.81 -11.88 12.18
N LYS A 61 21.93 -11.92 13.18
CA LYS A 61 21.32 -13.17 13.67
C LYS A 61 20.01 -13.51 12.93
N ARG A 62 20.12 -14.51 12.04
CA ARG A 62 19.01 -15.31 11.50
C ARG A 62 18.30 -16.04 12.66
N ARG A 63 17.03 -15.74 12.93
CA ARG A 63 16.20 -16.56 13.84
C ARG A 63 15.50 -17.68 13.07
N LYS A 64 15.92 -18.91 13.34
CA LYS A 64 15.21 -20.16 13.03
C LYS A 64 14.22 -20.40 14.17
N ILE A 65 12.93 -20.48 13.88
CA ILE A 65 11.90 -20.82 14.87
C ILE A 65 11.64 -22.32 14.76
N THR A 66 11.84 -23.03 15.86
CA THR A 66 11.37 -24.41 16.08
C THR A 66 10.72 -24.39 17.46
N PHE A 67 9.42 -24.68 17.54
CA PHE A 67 8.73 -24.90 18.81
C PHE A 67 8.02 -26.24 18.72
N SER A 68 8.37 -27.13 19.64
CA SER A 68 7.58 -28.30 20.00
C SER A 68 7.32 -28.27 21.51
N ARG A 69 6.11 -28.74 21.86
CA ARG A 69 5.52 -28.97 23.19
C ARG A 69 4.91 -27.75 23.87
N GLN A 70 3.58 -27.64 23.84
CA GLN A 70 2.58 -28.24 24.74
C GLN A 70 2.52 -27.48 26.06
N ASP A 71 1.57 -26.55 26.15
CA ASP A 71 0.86 -26.21 27.37
C ASP A 71 -0.62 -26.03 27.03
N SER A 72 -1.45 -26.64 27.87
CA SER A 72 -2.89 -26.78 27.80
C SER A 72 -3.63 -25.52 28.29
N ASP A 73 -4.93 -25.50 28.00
CA ASP A 73 -5.97 -24.69 28.65
C ASP A 73 -6.24 -23.27 28.13
N SER A 74 -6.96 -23.20 27.01
CA SER A 74 -8.26 -22.51 26.91
C SER A 74 -8.77 -22.60 25.47
N GLN A 75 -9.80 -23.42 25.23
CA GLN A 75 -10.51 -23.43 23.96
C GLN A 75 -11.39 -22.16 23.86
N ALA A 76 -10.82 -21.04 23.43
CA ALA A 76 -11.60 -20.08 22.66
C ALA A 76 -11.86 -20.74 21.30
N SER A 77 -13.13 -20.92 20.92
CA SER A 77 -13.48 -21.48 19.62
C SER A 77 -12.83 -20.62 18.53
N GLY A 78 -12.11 -21.25 17.61
CA GLY A 78 -11.36 -20.55 16.55
C GLY A 78 -12.22 -19.63 15.68
N ASP A 79 -13.55 -19.80 15.72
CA ASP A 79 -14.55 -18.97 15.03
C ASP A 79 -14.56 -17.51 15.48
N GLU A 80 -14.01 -17.15 16.65
CA GLU A 80 -14.01 -15.75 17.10
C GLU A 80 -13.09 -14.81 16.29
N PHE A 81 -12.13 -15.37 15.55
CA PHE A 81 -11.09 -14.59 14.85
C PHE A 81 -11.35 -14.39 13.36
N PHE A 82 -12.32 -15.11 12.77
CA PHE A 82 -12.54 -15.11 11.32
C PHE A 82 -14.01 -14.93 10.97
N THR A 83 -14.26 -14.10 9.96
CA THR A 83 -15.54 -14.11 9.25
C THR A 83 -15.40 -15.03 8.04
N VAL A 84 -16.02 -16.21 8.11
CA VAL A 84 -15.85 -17.24 7.07
C VAL A 84 -16.70 -16.96 5.83
N SER A 85 -17.79 -16.20 5.97
CA SER A 85 -18.70 -15.87 4.88
C SER A 85 -18.55 -14.41 4.42
N PRO A 86 -18.66 -14.12 3.12
CA PRO A 86 -18.72 -12.75 2.62
C PRO A 86 -19.79 -11.94 3.34
N SER A 87 -19.38 -10.81 3.92
CA SER A 87 -20.26 -9.87 4.64
C SER A 87 -20.27 -8.54 3.91
N LEU A 88 -21.45 -7.97 3.69
CA LEU A 88 -21.60 -6.66 3.05
C LEU A 88 -20.87 -5.59 3.87
N VAL A 89 -20.03 -4.81 3.20
CA VAL A 89 -19.35 -3.65 3.78
C VAL A 89 -20.24 -2.43 3.56
N THR A 90 -20.81 -1.89 4.63
CA THR A 90 -21.59 -0.65 4.56
C THR A 90 -20.67 0.56 4.45
N LEU A 91 -20.69 1.22 3.29
CA LEU A 91 -20.12 2.55 3.09
C LEU A 91 -21.23 3.62 3.20
N GLY A 92 -20.86 4.90 3.07
CA GLY A 92 -21.85 5.99 3.08
C GLY A 92 -22.94 5.82 2.02
N ASN A 93 -24.14 6.36 2.26
CA ASN A 93 -25.26 6.25 1.34
C ASN A 93 -24.89 6.75 -0.07
N GLY A 94 -25.16 5.92 -1.09
CA GLY A 94 -24.91 6.26 -2.50
C GLY A 94 -23.47 6.09 -2.97
N VAL A 95 -22.55 5.63 -2.12
CA VAL A 95 -21.18 5.30 -2.53
C VAL A 95 -21.19 4.00 -3.34
N LYS A 96 -20.74 4.08 -4.61
CA LYS A 96 -20.54 2.91 -5.46
C LYS A 96 -19.06 2.63 -5.62
N ILE A 97 -18.62 1.41 -5.33
CA ILE A 97 -17.21 1.02 -5.45
C ILE A 97 -16.92 0.44 -6.83
N THR A 98 -15.84 0.91 -7.45
CA THR A 98 -15.38 0.49 -8.78
C THR A 98 -14.15 -0.43 -8.72
N SER A 99 -13.37 -0.35 -7.65
CA SER A 99 -12.18 -1.19 -7.45
C SER A 99 -11.84 -1.36 -5.98
N VAL A 100 -11.16 -2.45 -5.65
CA VAL A 100 -10.64 -2.75 -4.31
C VAL A 100 -9.19 -3.19 -4.42
N SER A 101 -8.39 -2.88 -3.40
CA SER A 101 -7.02 -3.35 -3.27
C SER A 101 -6.74 -3.87 -1.87
N LEU A 102 -6.09 -5.03 -1.78
CA LEU A 102 -5.87 -5.76 -0.54
C LEU A 102 -4.39 -5.73 -0.16
N GLY A 103 -4.08 -5.11 0.97
CA GLY A 103 -2.75 -5.14 1.55
C GLY A 103 -2.56 -6.31 2.49
N GLY A 104 -1.44 -6.29 3.22
CA GLY A 104 -1.14 -7.35 4.19
C GLY A 104 -2.15 -7.45 5.33
N ARG A 105 -2.67 -6.31 5.80
CA ARG A 105 -3.66 -6.20 6.90
C ARG A 105 -4.58 -4.99 6.77
N HIS A 106 -4.70 -4.43 5.58
CA HIS A 106 -5.54 -3.27 5.30
C HIS A 106 -6.14 -3.40 3.92
N THR A 107 -7.20 -2.65 3.69
CA THR A 107 -7.91 -2.64 2.41
C THR A 107 -8.15 -1.20 2.01
N LEU A 108 -8.03 -0.93 0.72
CA LEU A 108 -8.53 0.27 0.08
C LEU A 108 -9.66 -0.08 -0.88
N ALA A 109 -10.66 0.79 -0.97
CA ALA A 109 -11.74 0.73 -1.95
C ALA A 109 -11.85 2.09 -2.64
N LEU A 110 -12.00 2.09 -3.96
CA LEU A 110 -12.14 3.28 -4.80
C LEU A 110 -13.60 3.42 -5.24
N SER A 111 -14.18 4.59 -5.01
CA SER A 111 -15.54 4.87 -5.49
C SER A 111 -15.58 5.33 -6.95
N ASP A 112 -16.78 5.33 -7.54
CA ASP A 112 -17.06 5.87 -8.88
C ASP A 112 -16.78 7.38 -9.01
N VAL A 113 -16.91 8.13 -7.93
CA VAL A 113 -16.53 9.55 -7.82
C VAL A 113 -15.06 9.79 -7.43
N GLY A 114 -14.24 8.73 -7.39
CA GLY A 114 -12.80 8.81 -7.12
C GLY A 114 -12.41 9.14 -5.67
N GLN A 115 -13.27 8.79 -4.70
CA GLN A 115 -12.93 8.81 -3.27
C GLN A 115 -12.29 7.48 -2.87
N VAL A 116 -11.29 7.56 -1.99
CA VAL A 116 -10.63 6.37 -1.44
C VAL A 116 -11.14 6.12 -0.03
N TRP A 117 -11.62 4.90 0.21
CA TRP A 117 -12.02 4.41 1.51
C TRP A 117 -11.00 3.38 1.99
N GLY A 118 -10.69 3.37 3.27
CA GLY A 118 -9.73 2.44 3.85
C GLY A 118 -10.18 1.92 5.22
N TRP A 119 -9.83 0.67 5.50
CA TRP A 119 -10.02 0.04 6.80
C TRP A 119 -8.95 -1.02 7.05
N GLY A 120 -8.91 -1.55 8.26
CA GLY A 120 -7.90 -2.50 8.69
C GLY A 120 -6.80 -1.84 9.53
N TYR A 121 -5.64 -2.48 9.57
CA TYR A 121 -4.52 -2.07 10.41
C TYR A 121 -3.86 -0.81 9.84
N GLY A 122 -3.73 0.23 10.65
CA GLY A 122 -3.13 1.52 10.27
C GLY A 122 -1.91 1.91 11.10
N GLY A 123 -1.35 0.99 11.90
CA GLY A 123 -0.27 1.28 12.85
C GLY A 123 1.06 1.72 12.22
N GLU A 124 1.23 1.46 10.92
CA GLU A 124 2.37 1.95 10.12
C GLU A 124 2.00 3.14 9.21
N GLY A 125 0.79 3.70 9.35
CA GLY A 125 0.30 4.78 8.50
C GLY A 125 -0.21 4.35 7.14
N GLN A 126 -0.37 3.04 6.87
CA GLN A 126 -0.84 2.52 5.56
C GLN A 126 -2.26 2.93 5.18
N LEU A 127 -3.02 3.51 6.12
CA LEU A 127 -4.32 4.12 5.87
C LEU A 127 -4.23 5.62 5.60
N GLY A 128 -3.08 6.27 5.78
CA GLY A 128 -2.91 7.67 5.40
C GLY A 128 -3.70 8.68 6.24
N LEU A 129 -4.16 8.30 7.43
CA LEU A 129 -5.02 9.12 8.30
C LEU A 129 -4.27 10.20 9.10
N GLY A 130 -2.97 10.38 8.86
CA GLY A 130 -2.11 11.33 9.58
C GLY A 130 -1.68 10.89 10.98
N SER A 131 -2.07 9.68 11.41
CA SER A 131 -1.70 9.11 12.71
C SER A 131 -1.57 7.59 12.62
N ARG A 132 -0.88 6.98 13.59
CA ARG A 132 -0.70 5.52 13.70
C ARG A 132 -1.89 4.88 14.41
N VAL A 133 -3.01 4.77 13.70
CA VAL A 133 -4.22 4.13 14.23
C VAL A 133 -4.07 2.63 14.15
N LYS A 134 -3.97 1.94 15.29
CA LYS A 134 -3.75 0.48 15.32
C LYS A 134 -4.79 -0.26 14.49
N MET A 135 -6.07 0.08 14.64
CA MET A 135 -7.17 -0.61 13.96
C MET A 135 -8.27 0.37 13.57
N VAL A 136 -8.70 0.30 12.31
CA VAL A 136 -9.84 1.02 11.76
C VAL A 136 -10.87 -0.01 11.33
N SER A 137 -11.92 -0.19 12.15
CA SER A 137 -12.87 -1.32 12.03
C SER A 137 -14.07 -1.04 11.12
N SER A 138 -14.15 0.13 10.50
CA SER A 138 -15.17 0.49 9.50
C SER A 138 -14.51 1.26 8.36
N PRO A 139 -15.08 1.31 7.15
CA PRO A 139 -14.51 2.11 6.06
C PRO A 139 -14.41 3.59 6.46
N HIS A 140 -13.23 4.19 6.29
CA HIS A 140 -12.98 5.60 6.52
C HIS A 140 -12.47 6.27 5.25
N LEU A 141 -12.86 7.52 5.01
CA LEU A 141 -12.32 8.30 3.89
C LEU A 141 -10.83 8.60 4.11
N ILE A 142 -10.02 8.25 3.11
CA ILE A 142 -8.60 8.58 3.08
C ILE A 142 -8.42 9.94 2.40
N PRO A 143 -7.79 10.92 3.06
CA PRO A 143 -7.65 12.28 2.52
C PRO A 143 -6.52 12.36 1.49
N CYS A 144 -6.72 11.74 0.32
CA CYS A 144 -5.73 11.72 -0.77
C CYS A 144 -5.55 13.07 -1.46
N ILE A 145 -6.62 13.85 -1.56
CA ILE A 145 -6.63 15.16 -2.22
C ILE A 145 -7.26 16.14 -1.24
N GLU A 146 -6.54 17.20 -0.89
CA GLU A 146 -7.09 18.26 -0.04
C GLU A 146 -8.18 18.99 -0.84
N SER A 147 -9.42 18.93 -0.33
CA SER A 147 -10.49 19.78 -0.87
C SER A 147 -10.11 21.23 -0.64
N ALA A 148 -10.01 22.01 -1.71
CA ALA A 148 -9.52 23.39 -1.73
C ALA A 148 -10.40 24.43 -0.97
N GLY A 149 -11.13 24.05 0.09
CA GLY A 149 -12.25 24.84 0.58
C GLY A 149 -12.55 24.86 2.10
N LYS A 150 -11.74 24.27 2.99
CA LYS A 150 -11.95 24.43 4.45
C LYS A 150 -10.63 24.62 5.21
N ASP A 151 -10.53 25.78 5.86
CA ASP A 151 -9.61 26.12 6.97
C ASP A 151 -8.14 26.44 6.64
N LYS A 152 -7.93 27.56 5.92
CA LYS A 152 -6.74 28.42 6.13
C LYS A 152 -7.15 29.72 6.83
N SER A 153 -7.49 29.62 8.10
CA SER A 153 -7.73 30.76 8.99
C SER A 153 -6.80 30.71 10.19
N SER A 154 -5.49 30.79 9.96
CA SER A 154 -4.56 31.33 10.96
C SER A 154 -3.24 31.79 10.34
N ALA A 155 -2.88 33.03 10.64
CA ALA A 155 -1.59 33.71 10.43
C ALA A 155 -1.38 34.47 9.10
N PHE A 156 -1.73 35.75 9.20
CA PHE A 156 -1.27 36.90 8.41
C PHE A 156 0.25 36.94 8.17
N HIS A 157 0.68 37.29 6.95
CA HIS A 157 1.55 38.46 6.70
C HIS A 157 1.56 38.83 5.21
N GLN A 158 1.54 40.14 4.96
CA GLN A 158 1.38 40.85 3.69
C GLN A 158 2.47 40.55 2.65
N GLY A 159 2.09 40.46 1.38
CA GLY A 159 3.00 40.47 0.24
C GLY A 159 2.25 40.40 -1.09
N SER A 160 1.98 41.56 -1.68
CA SER A 160 1.37 41.74 -3.00
C SER A 160 2.33 41.28 -4.11
N GLY A 161 1.93 40.28 -4.90
CA GLY A 161 2.65 39.84 -6.09
C GLY A 161 1.70 39.08 -7.02
N ALA A 162 1.56 39.57 -8.25
CA ALA A 162 0.75 38.97 -9.30
C ALA A 162 1.33 37.62 -9.77
N GLY A 163 0.44 36.67 -10.09
CA GLY A 163 0.76 35.52 -10.94
C GLY A 163 0.86 34.17 -10.22
N ALA A 164 -0.20 33.37 -10.36
CA ALA A 164 -0.15 31.94 -10.67
C ALA A 164 -1.57 31.37 -10.53
N GLN A 165 -2.20 31.00 -11.65
CA GLN A 165 -3.26 29.99 -11.60
C GLN A 165 -2.62 28.72 -11.05
N GLY A 166 -2.85 28.42 -9.78
CA GLY A 166 -2.33 27.22 -9.14
C GLY A 166 -2.96 26.00 -9.79
N SER A 167 -2.25 25.36 -10.71
CA SER A 167 -2.66 24.03 -11.18
C SER A 167 -2.65 23.12 -9.97
N ASN A 168 -3.76 22.46 -9.71
CA ASN A 168 -3.87 21.51 -8.62
C ASN A 168 -2.98 20.30 -8.97
N VAL A 169 -1.73 20.31 -8.51
CA VAL A 169 -0.69 19.32 -8.85
C VAL A 169 -1.15 17.89 -8.59
N THR A 170 -1.99 17.70 -7.58
CA THR A 170 -2.56 16.41 -7.21
C THR A 170 -3.83 16.05 -7.96
N GLY A 171 -4.39 16.92 -8.80
CA GLY A 171 -5.67 16.64 -9.45
C GLY A 171 -6.86 16.77 -8.50
N SER A 172 -8.03 16.32 -8.97
CA SER A 172 -9.33 16.47 -8.29
C SER A 172 -9.90 15.16 -7.75
N TYR A 173 -9.51 14.00 -8.29
CA TYR A 173 -10.02 12.69 -7.85
C TYR A 173 -8.99 11.58 -8.08
N VAL A 174 -9.17 10.45 -7.38
CA VAL A 174 -8.31 9.26 -7.51
C VAL A 174 -8.82 8.38 -8.64
N MET A 175 -7.89 7.87 -9.46
CA MET A 175 -8.14 6.99 -10.61
C MET A 175 -7.80 5.53 -10.33
N ASP A 176 -6.80 5.28 -9.48
CA ASP A 176 -6.32 3.92 -9.21
C ASP A 176 -5.74 3.80 -7.79
N ILE A 177 -5.81 2.59 -7.24
CA ILE A 177 -5.37 2.25 -5.88
C ILE A 177 -4.59 0.93 -5.87
N SER A 178 -3.50 0.88 -5.10
CA SER A 178 -2.73 -0.36 -4.88
C SER A 178 -2.23 -0.43 -3.44
N CYS A 179 -2.44 -1.58 -2.80
CA CYS A 179 -1.96 -1.88 -1.46
C CYS A 179 -0.79 -2.85 -1.52
N GLY A 180 0.31 -2.48 -0.88
CA GLY A 180 1.40 -3.41 -0.60
C GLY A 180 1.24 -4.10 0.74
N GLY A 181 2.34 -4.67 1.23
CA GLY A 181 2.36 -5.33 2.52
C GLY A 181 1.99 -4.42 3.70
N ARG A 182 2.53 -3.20 3.70
CA ARG A 182 2.38 -2.20 4.77
C ARG A 182 2.38 -0.76 4.26
N HIS A 183 2.13 -0.57 2.98
CA HIS A 183 2.05 0.74 2.34
C HIS A 183 0.92 0.73 1.31
N SER A 184 0.58 1.91 0.85
CA SER A 184 -0.50 2.17 -0.08
C SER A 184 -0.03 3.18 -1.11
N VAL A 185 -0.60 3.06 -2.30
CA VAL A 185 -0.23 3.82 -3.49
C VAL A 185 -1.51 4.22 -4.19
N VAL A 186 -1.60 5.47 -4.62
CA VAL A 186 -2.75 5.99 -5.38
C VAL A 186 -2.28 6.83 -6.56
N ILE A 187 -3.02 6.77 -7.66
CA ILE A 187 -2.86 7.66 -8.82
C ILE A 187 -4.06 8.58 -8.89
N THR A 188 -3.84 9.87 -9.14
CA THR A 188 -4.91 10.84 -9.37
C THR A 188 -5.17 11.10 -10.85
N ASP A 189 -6.25 11.80 -11.19
CA ASP A 189 -6.59 12.19 -12.56
C ASP A 189 -5.52 13.07 -13.24
N ALA A 190 -4.77 13.84 -12.44
CA ALA A 190 -3.59 14.57 -12.94
C ALA A 190 -2.44 13.63 -13.35
N GLY A 191 -2.49 12.35 -12.98
CA GLY A 191 -1.39 11.39 -13.12
C GLY A 191 -0.38 11.48 -11.98
N ALA A 192 -0.74 12.12 -10.86
CA ALA A 192 0.14 12.26 -9.70
C ALA A 192 0.17 10.97 -8.89
N LEU A 193 1.38 10.53 -8.51
CA LEU A 193 1.58 9.37 -7.65
C LEU A 193 1.71 9.81 -6.18
N LEU A 194 0.80 9.34 -5.33
CA LEU A 194 0.91 9.52 -3.88
C LEU A 194 1.13 8.18 -3.21
N THR A 195 1.95 8.17 -2.18
CA THR A 195 2.24 6.98 -1.36
C THR A 195 2.10 7.29 0.12
N PHE A 196 1.78 6.27 0.90
CA PHE A 196 1.66 6.36 2.35
C PHE A 196 1.86 5.00 3.01
N GLY A 197 2.21 4.99 4.29
CA GLY A 197 2.50 3.82 5.10
C GLY A 197 3.97 3.64 5.41
N TRP A 198 4.34 2.39 5.65
CA TRP A 198 5.67 2.01 6.10
C TRP A 198 6.73 2.31 5.05
N GLY A 199 7.78 3.03 5.43
CA GLY A 199 8.83 3.54 4.56
C GLY A 199 10.18 2.84 4.70
N LEU A 200 10.33 1.85 5.59
CA LEU A 200 11.64 1.30 5.98
C LEU A 200 12.54 0.87 4.80
N TYR A 201 11.97 0.35 3.71
CA TYR A 201 12.73 -0.09 2.54
C TYR A 201 12.72 0.93 1.38
N GLY A 202 12.16 2.12 1.58
CA GLY A 202 12.03 3.14 0.55
C GLY A 202 10.79 2.99 -0.34
N GLN A 203 9.84 2.12 0.02
CA GLN A 203 8.65 1.81 -0.79
C GLN A 203 7.64 2.97 -0.91
N CYS A 204 7.85 4.06 -0.17
CA CYS A 204 7.13 5.34 -0.35
C CYS A 204 7.82 6.29 -1.35
N GLY A 205 9.02 5.97 -1.84
CA GLY A 205 9.65 6.74 -2.94
C GLY A 205 10.08 8.17 -2.59
N GLN A 206 10.15 8.52 -1.30
CA GLN A 206 10.39 9.90 -0.83
C GLN A 206 11.88 10.30 -0.82
N GLY A 207 12.78 9.44 -1.31
CA GLY A 207 14.23 9.62 -1.20
C GLY A 207 14.79 9.32 0.20
N ASN A 208 14.01 8.70 1.07
CA ASN A 208 14.40 8.30 2.42
C ASN A 208 13.58 7.07 2.88
N ASN A 209 13.82 6.62 4.13
CA ASN A 209 13.16 5.45 4.73
C ASN A 209 12.07 5.81 5.76
N VAL A 210 11.56 7.04 5.75
CA VAL A 210 10.59 7.54 6.74
C VAL A 210 9.18 7.15 6.35
N ASP A 211 8.43 6.62 7.31
CA ASP A 211 7.01 6.30 7.15
C ASP A 211 6.19 7.55 6.79
N GLN A 212 5.27 7.40 5.85
CA GLN A 212 4.41 8.48 5.38
C GLN A 212 3.02 8.30 5.98
N LEU A 213 2.68 9.08 7.00
CA LEU A 213 1.40 8.93 7.70
C LEU A 213 0.20 9.52 6.94
N ARG A 214 0.43 10.28 5.87
CA ARG A 214 -0.57 10.85 4.97
C ARG A 214 -0.20 10.54 3.52
N PRO A 215 -1.19 10.46 2.60
CA PRO A 215 -0.91 10.41 1.17
C PRO A 215 0.02 11.56 0.78
N THR A 216 1.22 11.21 0.33
CA THR A 216 2.29 12.16 0.06
C THR A 216 2.77 11.98 -1.36
N LEU A 217 2.81 13.08 -2.12
CA LEU A 217 3.26 13.11 -3.50
C LEU A 217 4.71 12.58 -3.58
N VAL A 218 4.99 11.72 -4.56
CA VAL A 218 6.35 11.22 -4.80
C VAL A 218 7.14 12.28 -5.59
N PRO A 219 8.11 12.97 -4.97
CA PRO A 219 8.66 14.20 -5.53
C PRO A 219 9.46 14.00 -6.82
N SER A 220 10.14 12.85 -6.98
CA SER A 220 10.96 12.57 -8.16
C SER A 220 10.15 12.26 -9.42
N LEU A 221 8.82 12.10 -9.30
CA LEU A 221 7.89 11.91 -10.42
C LEU A 221 7.02 13.14 -10.67
N LEU A 222 7.32 14.28 -10.03
CA LEU A 222 6.62 15.53 -10.31
C LEU A 222 6.77 15.91 -11.79
N GLY A 223 5.64 16.10 -12.49
CA GLY A 223 5.61 16.39 -13.93
C GLY A 223 5.58 15.13 -14.81
N THR A 224 5.78 13.95 -14.24
CA THR A 224 5.62 12.66 -14.94
C THR A 224 4.22 12.11 -14.66
N ARG A 225 3.43 11.87 -15.70
CA ARG A 225 2.07 11.31 -15.56
C ARG A 225 2.11 9.80 -15.43
N VAL A 226 1.77 9.29 -14.25
CA VAL A 226 1.61 7.86 -13.96
C VAL A 226 0.22 7.39 -14.36
N GLU A 227 0.14 6.18 -14.92
CA GLU A 227 -1.11 5.56 -15.39
C GLU A 227 -1.43 4.23 -14.69
N LYS A 228 -0.43 3.43 -14.34
CA LYS A 228 -0.61 2.12 -13.69
C LYS A 228 0.28 1.99 -12.47
N ILE A 229 -0.22 1.31 -11.44
CA ILE A 229 0.52 1.02 -10.20
C ILE A 229 0.37 -0.43 -9.78
N ALA A 230 1.42 -0.96 -9.16
CA ALA A 230 1.38 -2.21 -8.43
C ALA A 230 2.27 -2.14 -7.20
N ALA A 231 1.80 -2.63 -6.06
CA ALA A 231 2.54 -2.65 -4.81
C ALA A 231 2.70 -4.10 -4.31
N GLY A 232 3.94 -4.51 -4.05
CA GLY A 232 4.26 -5.80 -3.45
C GLY A 232 4.43 -5.69 -1.94
N LEU A 233 5.06 -6.71 -1.32
CA LEU A 233 5.26 -6.72 0.14
C LEU A 233 6.06 -5.48 0.61
N TRP A 234 7.11 -5.12 -0.13
CA TRP A 234 8.07 -4.07 0.22
C TRP A 234 8.51 -3.20 -0.98
N HIS A 235 7.84 -3.27 -2.12
CA HIS A 235 8.22 -2.53 -3.31
C HIS A 235 7.00 -2.00 -4.06
N THR A 236 7.24 -1.03 -4.93
CA THR A 236 6.24 -0.39 -5.76
C THR A 236 6.77 -0.32 -7.19
N LEU A 237 5.91 -0.67 -8.15
CA LEU A 237 6.09 -0.43 -9.56
C LEU A 237 5.04 0.57 -10.04
N CYS A 238 5.42 1.43 -10.97
CA CYS A 238 4.46 2.24 -11.70
C CYS A 238 4.84 2.38 -13.18
N VAL A 239 3.84 2.51 -14.03
CA VAL A 239 3.97 2.75 -15.47
C VAL A 239 3.40 4.13 -15.78
N THR A 240 4.12 4.89 -16.57
CA THR A 240 3.73 6.22 -17.03
C THR A 240 2.98 6.16 -18.35
N VAL A 241 2.30 7.25 -18.71
CA VAL A 241 1.53 7.35 -19.97
C VAL A 241 2.38 7.20 -21.25
N ASN A 242 3.70 7.33 -21.15
CA ASN A 242 4.65 7.10 -22.25
C ASN A 242 5.31 5.70 -22.18
N GLY A 243 4.78 4.79 -21.36
CA GLY A 243 5.23 3.41 -21.23
C GLY A 243 6.53 3.21 -20.44
N GLN A 244 7.05 4.24 -19.75
CA GLN A 244 8.22 4.11 -18.89
C GLN A 244 7.84 3.42 -17.59
N ILE A 245 8.68 2.51 -17.12
CA ILE A 245 8.48 1.80 -15.86
C ILE A 245 9.43 2.35 -14.82
N TYR A 246 8.91 2.62 -13.63
CA TYR A 246 9.70 2.98 -12.46
C TYR A 246 9.48 1.96 -11.34
N ALA A 247 10.54 1.69 -10.60
CA ALA A 247 10.56 0.76 -9.47
C ALA A 247 11.24 1.40 -8.26
N PHE A 248 10.70 1.15 -7.06
CA PHE A 248 11.30 1.61 -5.81
C PHE A 248 10.88 0.73 -4.62
N GLY A 249 11.65 0.80 -3.53
CA GLY A 249 11.48 0.02 -2.32
C GLY A 249 12.54 -1.05 -2.10
N GLY A 250 12.17 -2.10 -1.36
CA GLY A 250 13.05 -3.22 -1.04
C GLY A 250 13.36 -4.06 -2.28
N ASN A 251 14.61 -4.50 -2.39
CA ASN A 251 15.12 -5.18 -3.58
C ASN A 251 15.95 -6.43 -3.27
N GLN A 252 15.79 -7.01 -2.09
CA GLN A 252 16.66 -8.10 -1.60
C GLN A 252 16.64 -9.40 -2.43
N PHE A 253 15.75 -9.52 -3.42
CA PHE A 253 15.71 -10.62 -4.40
C PHE A 253 15.69 -10.10 -5.85
N GLY A 254 16.08 -8.85 -6.08
CA GLY A 254 16.06 -8.25 -7.41
C GLY A 254 14.65 -7.86 -7.91
N GLN A 255 13.64 -7.81 -7.04
CA GLN A 255 12.24 -7.56 -7.43
C GLN A 255 11.98 -6.17 -8.02
N LEU A 256 12.92 -5.24 -7.92
CA LEU A 256 12.84 -3.96 -8.63
C LEU A 256 13.23 -4.09 -10.10
N GLY A 257 13.98 -5.12 -10.49
CA GLY A 257 14.35 -5.33 -11.90
C GLY A 257 15.46 -4.40 -12.39
N THR A 258 16.21 -3.77 -11.49
CA THR A 258 17.25 -2.76 -11.78
C THR A 258 18.60 -3.37 -12.17
N GLY A 259 18.75 -4.69 -12.09
CA GLY A 259 20.01 -5.42 -12.31
C GLY A 259 20.91 -5.46 -11.09
N THR A 260 20.41 -5.03 -9.93
CA THR A 260 21.07 -5.09 -8.64
C THR A 260 20.07 -5.59 -7.59
N ASP A 261 20.56 -5.88 -6.39
CA ASP A 261 19.73 -6.25 -5.23
C ASP A 261 19.67 -5.13 -4.17
N GLN A 262 20.09 -3.91 -4.55
CA GLN A 262 20.09 -2.74 -3.67
C GLN A 262 18.71 -2.07 -3.66
N PRO A 263 18.19 -1.66 -2.49
CA PRO A 263 16.92 -0.95 -2.41
C PRO A 263 17.02 0.42 -3.07
N GLU A 264 15.88 0.96 -3.51
CA GLU A 264 15.78 2.28 -4.13
C GLU A 264 14.79 3.12 -3.32
N THR A 265 15.24 4.21 -2.70
CA THR A 265 14.37 5.10 -1.90
C THR A 265 13.63 6.12 -2.73
N SER A 266 14.00 6.29 -4.00
CA SER A 266 13.30 7.10 -5.00
C SER A 266 12.99 6.23 -6.22
N PRO A 267 11.87 6.47 -6.93
CA PRO A 267 11.57 5.84 -8.21
C PRO A 267 12.78 5.82 -9.16
N ARG A 268 13.23 4.61 -9.49
CA ARG A 268 14.28 4.38 -10.50
C ARG A 268 13.63 3.87 -11.78
N GLN A 269 13.90 4.55 -12.89
CA GLN A 269 13.44 4.11 -14.20
C GLN A 269 14.17 2.81 -14.60
N LEU A 270 13.41 1.83 -15.07
CA LEU A 270 13.96 0.61 -15.64
C LEU A 270 14.40 0.83 -17.08
N ASP A 271 15.47 0.15 -17.47
CA ASP A 271 16.01 0.20 -18.83
C ASP A 271 15.05 -0.50 -19.80
N ALA A 272 14.49 0.28 -20.74
CA ALA A 272 13.49 -0.17 -21.70
C ALA A 272 14.01 -1.29 -22.63
N SER A 273 15.33 -1.37 -22.84
CA SER A 273 15.94 -2.45 -23.64
C SER A 273 15.70 -3.84 -23.03
N ARG A 274 15.47 -3.91 -21.71
CA ARG A 274 15.13 -5.14 -20.97
C ARG A 274 13.73 -5.66 -21.27
N PHE A 275 12.91 -4.84 -21.91
CA PHE A 275 11.57 -5.16 -22.37
C PHE A 275 11.47 -5.10 -23.90
N GLU A 276 12.60 -5.20 -24.60
CA GLU A 276 12.68 -5.12 -26.07
C GLU A 276 12.07 -3.82 -26.63
N ASN A 277 12.10 -2.73 -25.85
CA ASN A 277 11.49 -1.43 -26.17
C ASN A 277 9.97 -1.46 -26.39
N LYS A 278 9.28 -2.44 -25.79
CA LYS A 278 7.83 -2.59 -25.89
C LYS A 278 7.10 -1.69 -24.90
N HIS A 279 5.95 -1.18 -25.32
CA HIS A 279 5.09 -0.37 -24.46
C HIS A 279 4.40 -1.24 -23.41
N SER A 280 4.48 -0.77 -22.18
CA SER A 280 4.12 -1.50 -20.97
C SER A 280 2.70 -1.16 -20.56
N SER A 281 1.89 -2.17 -20.23
CA SER A 281 0.44 -1.95 -20.05
C SER A 281 -0.07 -2.38 -18.69
N ILE A 282 0.38 -3.51 -18.17
CA ILE A 282 -0.09 -4.06 -16.89
C ILE A 282 1.11 -4.49 -16.05
N VAL A 283 1.19 -3.94 -14.84
CA VAL A 283 2.14 -4.36 -13.82
C VAL A 283 1.43 -5.11 -12.71
N SER A 284 2.08 -6.14 -12.16
CA SER A 284 1.57 -6.87 -10.99
C SER A 284 2.73 -7.25 -10.08
N CYS A 285 2.53 -7.11 -8.77
CA CYS A 285 3.55 -7.38 -7.75
C CYS A 285 3.06 -8.47 -6.80
N GLY A 286 3.87 -9.52 -6.63
CA GLY A 286 3.67 -10.49 -5.56
C GLY A 286 4.38 -10.07 -4.28
N ALA A 287 4.72 -11.04 -3.41
CA ALA A 287 5.48 -10.71 -2.20
C ALA A 287 6.82 -10.04 -2.54
N ARG A 288 7.56 -10.68 -3.44
CA ARG A 288 8.99 -10.45 -3.69
C ARG A 288 9.33 -10.69 -5.16
N HIS A 289 8.34 -10.64 -6.03
CA HIS A 289 8.51 -10.79 -7.47
C HIS A 289 7.53 -9.86 -8.17
N SER A 290 7.82 -9.61 -9.43
CA SER A 290 7.17 -8.62 -10.26
C SER A 290 6.86 -9.23 -11.61
N ALA A 291 5.77 -8.79 -12.21
CA ALA A 291 5.38 -9.12 -13.56
C ALA A 291 5.01 -7.86 -14.33
N LEU A 292 5.31 -7.87 -15.61
CA LEU A 292 4.89 -6.89 -16.58
C LEU A 292 4.29 -7.63 -17.78
N LEU A 293 3.08 -7.26 -18.17
CA LEU A 293 2.52 -7.59 -19.46
C LEU A 293 2.55 -6.34 -20.35
N THR A 294 3.10 -6.48 -21.55
CA THR A 294 3.17 -5.41 -22.55
C THR A 294 1.91 -5.38 -23.42
N ASP A 295 1.66 -4.26 -24.11
CA ASP A 295 0.49 -4.09 -24.99
C ASP A 295 0.44 -5.11 -26.14
N ASP A 296 1.61 -5.55 -26.61
CA ASP A 296 1.76 -6.54 -27.67
C ASP A 296 1.78 -7.99 -27.15
N GLY A 297 1.47 -8.21 -25.87
CA GLY A 297 1.23 -9.53 -25.31
C GLY A 297 2.47 -10.28 -24.82
N HIS A 298 3.58 -9.60 -24.54
CA HIS A 298 4.77 -10.23 -23.96
C HIS A 298 4.75 -10.12 -22.43
N LEU A 299 4.92 -11.26 -21.76
CA LEU A 299 5.02 -11.34 -20.31
C LEU A 299 6.49 -11.35 -19.89
N PHE A 300 6.86 -10.47 -18.99
CA PHE A 300 8.16 -10.44 -18.32
C PHE A 300 7.97 -10.62 -16.81
N THR A 301 8.85 -11.39 -16.17
CA THR A 301 8.85 -11.63 -14.73
C THR A 301 10.26 -11.51 -14.16
N TRP A 302 10.36 -11.03 -12.92
CA TRP A 302 11.62 -10.93 -12.19
C TRP A 302 11.41 -10.92 -10.67
N GLY A 303 12.50 -11.07 -9.93
CA GLY A 303 12.53 -11.12 -8.47
C GLY A 303 12.80 -12.53 -7.93
N TRP A 304 12.21 -12.81 -6.78
CA TRP A 304 12.32 -14.09 -6.08
C TRP A 304 11.62 -15.21 -6.85
N ASN A 305 12.24 -16.38 -6.96
CA ASN A 305 11.80 -17.51 -7.78
C ASN A 305 11.88 -18.89 -7.08
N LYS A 306 12.03 -18.95 -5.75
CA LYS A 306 12.19 -20.23 -5.02
C LYS A 306 11.13 -21.31 -5.37
N TYR A 307 9.91 -20.89 -5.71
CA TYR A 307 8.79 -21.80 -6.03
C TYR A 307 8.41 -21.78 -7.51
N GLY A 308 9.26 -21.24 -8.39
CA GLY A 308 9.00 -21.18 -9.83
C GLY A 308 8.00 -20.09 -10.24
N GLN A 309 7.67 -19.13 -9.37
CA GLN A 309 6.68 -18.08 -9.65
C GLN A 309 7.05 -17.17 -10.83
N LEU A 310 8.31 -17.14 -11.27
CA LEU A 310 8.70 -16.41 -12.47
C LEU A 310 8.27 -17.12 -13.76
N GLY A 311 8.02 -18.44 -13.73
CA GLY A 311 7.60 -19.19 -14.92
C GLY A 311 8.70 -19.39 -15.97
N LEU A 312 9.97 -19.23 -15.60
CA LEU A 312 11.12 -19.29 -16.52
C LEU A 312 11.73 -20.71 -16.67
N GLY A 313 11.04 -21.75 -16.17
CA GLY A 313 11.51 -23.13 -16.24
C GLY A 313 12.55 -23.53 -15.18
N ASP A 314 12.84 -22.65 -14.22
CA ASP A 314 13.75 -22.90 -13.10
C ASP A 314 13.28 -22.23 -11.80
N SER A 315 14.08 -22.34 -10.73
CA SER A 315 13.83 -21.70 -9.43
C SER A 315 14.92 -20.69 -9.03
N VAL A 316 15.58 -20.08 -10.03
CA VAL A 316 16.66 -19.11 -9.83
C VAL A 316 16.08 -17.69 -9.80
N ASP A 317 16.45 -16.91 -8.79
CA ASP A 317 16.04 -15.51 -8.68
C ASP A 317 16.59 -14.68 -9.86
N ARG A 318 15.84 -13.68 -10.34
CA ARG A 318 16.28 -12.78 -11.42
C ARG A 318 16.20 -11.33 -10.96
N ASN A 319 17.29 -10.57 -11.07
CA ASN A 319 17.28 -9.13 -10.79
C ASN A 319 17.10 -8.26 -12.05
N ILE A 320 16.88 -8.90 -13.19
CA ILE A 320 16.47 -8.30 -14.46
C ILE A 320 15.21 -9.00 -14.97
N PRO A 321 14.31 -8.29 -15.67
CA PRO A 321 13.17 -8.88 -16.37
C PRO A 321 13.59 -10.06 -17.27
N GLY A 322 12.96 -11.22 -17.06
CA GLY A 322 13.07 -12.37 -17.95
C GLY A 322 11.75 -12.60 -18.67
N GLN A 323 11.79 -12.80 -19.98
CA GLN A 323 10.58 -13.05 -20.77
C GLN A 323 10.07 -14.49 -20.55
N VAL A 324 8.78 -14.61 -20.28
CA VAL A 324 8.09 -15.91 -20.14
C VAL A 324 7.59 -16.35 -21.50
N SER A 325 8.01 -17.54 -21.95
CA SER A 325 7.52 -18.13 -23.19
C SER A 325 6.11 -18.70 -23.00
N ILE A 326 5.13 -18.14 -23.69
CA ILE A 326 3.72 -18.58 -23.65
C ILE A 326 3.30 -18.95 -25.08
N ALA A 327 2.88 -20.19 -25.28
CA ALA A 327 2.39 -20.67 -26.58
C ALA A 327 0.87 -20.84 -26.58
N GLY A 328 0.23 -20.59 -27.72
CA GLY A 328 -1.20 -20.88 -27.93
C GLY A 328 -2.18 -19.99 -27.16
N CYS A 329 -1.71 -18.85 -26.65
CA CYS A 329 -2.49 -17.95 -25.81
C CYS A 329 -2.16 -16.50 -26.16
N ARG A 330 -3.18 -15.64 -26.22
CA ARG A 330 -3.05 -14.19 -26.28
C ARG A 330 -3.25 -13.64 -24.86
N PRO A 331 -2.19 -13.21 -24.15
CA PRO A 331 -2.31 -12.69 -22.81
C PRO A 331 -3.21 -11.46 -22.73
N ARG A 332 -4.00 -11.37 -21.66
CA ARG A 332 -4.95 -10.27 -21.37
C ARG A 332 -4.68 -9.60 -20.03
N ASN A 333 -4.32 -10.39 -19.03
CA ASN A 333 -4.04 -9.89 -17.69
C ASN A 333 -3.05 -10.80 -16.96
N VAL A 334 -2.34 -10.25 -15.98
CA VAL A 334 -1.43 -10.97 -15.10
C VAL A 334 -1.72 -10.59 -13.65
N ALA A 335 -1.76 -11.59 -12.77
CA ALA A 335 -1.97 -11.40 -11.34
C ALA A 335 -0.93 -12.18 -10.54
N CYS A 336 -0.17 -11.47 -9.72
CA CYS A 336 0.81 -12.04 -8.82
C CYS A 336 0.19 -12.27 -7.44
N GLY A 337 0.14 -13.51 -7.00
CA GLY A 337 -0.13 -13.87 -5.61
C GLY A 337 1.12 -13.75 -4.74
N TRP A 338 1.05 -14.27 -3.52
CA TRP A 338 2.20 -14.15 -2.61
C TRP A 338 3.45 -14.84 -3.19
N TRP A 339 3.28 -16.07 -3.71
CA TRP A 339 4.34 -16.92 -4.26
C TRP A 339 3.94 -17.66 -5.54
N HIS A 340 3.02 -17.10 -6.33
CA HIS A 340 2.57 -17.66 -7.61
C HIS A 340 2.17 -16.53 -8.56
N THR A 341 2.15 -16.82 -9.86
CA THR A 341 1.73 -15.90 -10.92
C THR A 341 0.65 -16.58 -11.75
N LEU A 342 -0.44 -15.86 -12.01
CA LEU A 342 -1.52 -16.30 -12.88
C LEU A 342 -1.58 -15.40 -14.10
N LEU A 343 -1.84 -16.00 -15.25
CA LEU A 343 -2.05 -15.30 -16.51
C LEU A 343 -3.44 -15.64 -17.03
N LEU A 344 -4.23 -14.61 -17.35
CA LEU A 344 -5.45 -14.73 -18.12
C LEU A 344 -5.13 -14.44 -19.58
N GLY A 345 -5.62 -15.27 -20.49
CA GLY A 345 -5.52 -14.99 -21.91
C GLY A 345 -6.51 -15.78 -22.75
N ASP A 346 -6.69 -15.34 -23.99
CA ASP A 346 -7.58 -15.98 -24.95
C ASP A 346 -6.83 -17.09 -25.68
N LYS A 347 -7.49 -18.21 -25.94
CA LYS A 347 -6.92 -19.24 -26.80
C LYS A 347 -6.75 -18.69 -28.22
N THR A 348 -5.54 -18.78 -28.77
CA THR A 348 -5.32 -18.50 -30.20
C THR A 348 -5.73 -19.74 -30.99
N VAL A 349 -6.65 -19.57 -31.95
CA VAL A 349 -7.10 -20.64 -32.86
C VAL A 349 -5.98 -21.07 -33.80
#